data_AF-A0A355VEP7-F1
#
_entry.id   AF-A0A355VEP7-F1
#
_cell.length_a   1.000
_cell.length_b   1.000
_cell.length_c   1.000
_cell.angle_alpha   90.00
_cell.angle_beta   90.00
_cell.angle_gamma   90.00
#
_symmetry.space_group_name_H-M   'P 1'
#
loop_
_entity.id
_entity.type
_entity.pdbx_description
1 polymer ?
#
loop_
_entity_poly.entity_id
_entity_poly.type
_entity_poly.pdbx_seq_one_letter_code
_entity_poly.pdbx_strand_id
1 'polypeptide(L)'
;MNLGYHDVRNVIVESVNGEPIRDFAEFARLLRNNEEPYVVFEAESGFQMVVDHQQARDSEAEILERYRIPASYSEGLFDQSALAQHEE
;
A
#
# COMPACT_ATOMS: atom_id res chain seq x y z
N MET A 1 -8.24 -3.10 -8.24
CA MET A 1 -9.63 -3.50 -7.87
C MET A 1 -9.66 -4.01 -6.43
N ASN A 2 -10.71 -3.71 -5.65
CA ASN A 2 -10.82 -4.03 -4.21
C ASN A 2 -12.17 -4.67 -3.82
N LEU A 3 -12.74 -5.52 -4.68
CA LEU A 3 -14.05 -6.13 -4.46
C LEU A 3 -14.08 -6.94 -3.15
N GLY A 4 -15.08 -6.69 -2.31
CA GLY A 4 -15.20 -7.31 -0.98
C GLY A 4 -14.58 -6.52 0.18
N TYR A 5 -13.85 -5.43 -0.10
CA TYR A 5 -13.16 -4.62 0.93
C TYR A 5 -13.70 -3.20 1.08
N HIS A 6 -14.90 -2.91 0.56
CA HIS A 6 -15.48 -1.56 0.52
C HIS A 6 -15.85 -0.99 1.90
N ASP A 7 -15.98 -1.85 2.91
CA ASP A 7 -16.30 -1.44 4.28
C ASP A 7 -15.11 -1.41 5.24
N VAL A 8 -13.91 -1.79 4.77
CA VAL A 8 -12.69 -1.73 5.55
C VAL A 8 -12.36 -0.27 5.83
N ARG A 9 -12.29 0.11 7.11
CA ARG A 9 -12.00 1.48 7.56
C ARG A 9 -11.12 1.43 8.80
N ASN A 10 -10.11 2.30 8.85
CA ASN A 10 -9.24 2.53 10.01
C ASN A 10 -8.62 1.25 10.61
N VAL A 11 -8.24 0.30 9.75
CA VAL A 11 -7.52 -0.91 10.15
C VAL A 11 -6.02 -0.62 10.13
N ILE A 12 -5.32 -0.95 11.22
CA ILE A 12 -3.86 -0.89 11.29
C ILE A 12 -3.30 -2.14 10.58
N VAL A 13 -2.45 -1.91 9.59
CA VAL A 13 -1.73 -2.97 8.86
C VAL A 13 -0.40 -3.20 9.57
N GLU A 14 -0.13 -4.44 9.96
CA GLU A 14 1.11 -4.84 10.63
C GLU A 14 2.14 -5.42 9.67
N SER A 15 1.69 -6.12 8.61
CA SER A 15 2.59 -6.74 7.64
C SER A 15 2.05 -6.64 6.21
N VAL A 16 2.98 -6.67 5.25
CA VAL A 16 2.70 -6.86 3.82
C VAL A 16 3.43 -8.12 3.38
N ASN A 17 2.70 -9.08 2.81
CA ASN A 17 3.25 -10.37 2.38
C ASN A 17 4.02 -11.11 3.50
N GLY A 18 3.60 -10.92 4.76
CA GLY A 18 4.25 -11.49 5.94
C GLY A 18 5.51 -10.75 6.40
N GLU A 19 5.93 -9.69 5.70
CA GLU A 19 7.03 -8.82 6.15
C GLU A 19 6.47 -7.72 7.07
N PRO A 20 6.90 -7.64 8.35
CA PRO A 20 6.45 -6.61 9.26
C PRO A 20 6.83 -5.21 8.79
N ILE A 21 5.93 -4.25 9.00
CA ILE A 21 6.13 -2.86 8.64
C ILE A 21 6.57 -2.08 9.88
N ARG A 22 7.71 -1.37 9.81
CA ARG A 22 8.14 -0.48 10.90
C ARG A 22 7.50 0.91 10.80
N ASP A 23 7.37 1.42 9.59
CA ASP A 23 6.83 2.75 9.30
C ASP A 23 6.18 2.82 7.92
N PHE A 24 5.59 3.97 7.60
CA PHE A 24 4.90 4.17 6.32
C PHE A 24 5.85 4.14 5.10
N ALA A 25 7.12 4.51 5.29
CA ALA A 25 8.10 4.50 4.21
C ALA A 25 8.46 3.08 3.78
N GLU A 26 8.67 2.20 4.76
CA GLU A 26 8.87 0.78 4.53
C GLU A 26 7.66 0.16 3.86
N PHE A 27 6.44 0.44 4.35
CA PHE A 27 5.20 0.02 3.68
C PHE A 27 5.17 0.41 2.20
N ALA A 28 5.44 1.68 1.89
CA ALA A 28 5.44 2.17 0.52
C ALA A 28 6.52 1.50 -0.35
N ARG A 29 7.70 1.23 0.22
CA ARG A 29 8.80 0.51 -0.46
C ARG A 29 8.42 -0.93 -0.77
N LEU A 30 7.80 -1.64 0.19
CA LEU A 30 7.35 -3.02 0.00
C LEU A 30 6.35 -3.12 -1.15
N LEU A 31 5.37 -2.21 -1.22
CA LEU A 31 4.40 -2.19 -2.32
C LEU A 31 4.99 -1.77 -3.66
N ARG A 32 5.90 -0.80 -3.66
CA ARG A 32 6.56 -0.34 -4.89
C ARG A 32 7.38 -1.45 -5.53
N ASN A 33 8.13 -2.19 -4.73
CA ASN A 33 9.08 -3.20 -5.18
C ASN A 33 8.50 -4.63 -5.19
N ASN A 34 7.20 -4.78 -4.93
CA ASN A 34 6.55 -6.08 -4.94
C ASN A 34 6.57 -6.69 -6.35
N GLU A 35 7.12 -7.90 -6.46
CA GLU A 35 7.09 -8.72 -7.68
C GLU A 35 6.11 -9.91 -7.56
N GLU A 36 5.53 -10.12 -6.38
CA GLU A 36 4.58 -11.20 -6.13
C GLU A 36 3.23 -10.94 -6.81
N PRO A 37 2.52 -11.98 -7.29
CA PRO A 37 1.23 -11.82 -7.98
C PRO A 37 0.12 -11.27 -7.07
N TYR A 38 0.26 -11.48 -5.76
CA TYR A 38 -0.70 -11.00 -4.76
C TYR A 38 0.01 -10.15 -3.71
N VAL A 39 -0.70 -9.14 -3.23
CA VAL A 39 -0.33 -8.36 -2.06
C VAL A 39 -1.28 -8.74 -0.93
N VAL A 40 -0.75 -9.26 0.16
CA VAL A 40 -1.48 -9.61 1.38
C VAL A 40 -1.18 -8.55 2.44
N PHE A 41 -2.19 -7.78 2.83
CA PHE A 41 -2.14 -6.90 3.99
C PHE A 41 -2.71 -7.63 5.18
N GLU A 42 -1.97 -7.69 6.28
CA GLU A 42 -2.40 -8.36 7.51
C GLU A 42 -2.51 -7.36 8.66
N ALA A 43 -3.57 -7.49 9.46
CA ALA A 43 -3.78 -6.74 10.68
C ALA A 43 -3.54 -7.61 11.92
N GLU A 44 -3.31 -6.99 13.08
CA GLU A 44 -3.09 -7.66 14.38
C GLU A 44 -4.19 -8.69 14.71
N SER A 45 -5.42 -8.43 14.29
CA SER A 45 -6.57 -9.31 14.52
C SER A 45 -6.54 -10.63 13.72
N GLY A 46 -5.54 -10.82 12.85
CA GLY A 46 -5.49 -11.89 11.86
C GLY A 46 -6.39 -11.65 10.64
N PHE A 47 -7.00 -10.46 10.53
CA PHE A 47 -7.72 -10.07 9.32
C PHE A 47 -6.73 -9.87 8.17
N GLN A 48 -7.05 -10.41 7.00
CA GLN A 48 -6.24 -10.30 5.79
C GLN A 48 -7.04 -9.71 4.63
N MET A 49 -6.42 -8.73 3.95
CA MET A 49 -6.87 -8.20 2.67
C MET A 49 -5.90 -8.65 1.59
N VAL A 50 -6.39 -9.39 0.58
CA VAL A 50 -5.57 -9.92 -0.51
C VAL A 50 -5.95 -9.22 -1.80
N VAL A 51 -4.97 -8.64 -2.47
CA VAL A 51 -5.16 -7.87 -3.70
C VAL A 51 -4.33 -8.50 -4.82
N ASP A 52 -4.95 -8.73 -5.97
CA ASP A 52 -4.23 -9.10 -7.20
C ASP A 52 -3.39 -7.91 -7.67
N HIS A 53 -2.07 -8.08 -7.69
CA HIS A 53 -1.12 -7.00 -7.91
C HIS A 53 -1.22 -6.44 -9.33
N GLN A 54 -1.35 -7.32 -10.33
CA GLN A 54 -1.43 -6.91 -11.73
C GLN A 54 -2.75 -6.19 -11.99
N GLN A 55 -3.87 -6.74 -11.52
CA GLN A 55 -5.17 -6.10 -11.67
C GLN A 55 -5.23 -4.74 -10.94
N ALA A 56 -4.55 -4.59 -9.80
CA ALA A 56 -4.44 -3.31 -9.12
C ALA A 56 -3.69 -2.28 -9.99
N ARG A 57 -2.53 -2.66 -10.54
CA ARG A 57 -1.71 -1.83 -11.45
C ARG A 57 -2.49 -1.42 -12.70
N ASP A 58 -3.17 -2.36 -13.34
CA ASP A 58 -3.96 -2.12 -14.55
C ASP A 58 -5.13 -1.16 -14.30
N SER A 59 -5.72 -1.20 -13.10
CA SER A 59 -6.85 -0.34 -12.73
C SER A 59 -6.46 1.04 -12.17
N GLU A 60 -5.17 1.28 -11.88
CA GLU A 60 -4.73 2.47 -11.11
C GLU A 60 -5.11 3.78 -11.81
N ALA A 61 -4.76 3.93 -13.10
CA ALA A 61 -5.00 5.15 -13.84
C ALA A 61 -6.50 5.51 -13.91
N GLU A 62 -7.36 4.52 -14.18
CA GLU A 62 -8.82 4.70 -14.22
C GLU A 62 -9.38 5.14 -12.86
N ILE A 63 -8.89 4.54 -11.77
CA ILE A 63 -9.32 4.90 -10.41
C ILE A 63 -8.90 6.34 -10.08
N LEU A 64 -7.64 6.71 -10.33
CA LEU A 64 -7.14 8.06 -10.05
C LEU A 64 -7.95 9.12 -10.82
N GLU A 65 -8.21 8.88 -12.12
CA GLU A 65 -9.02 9.78 -12.95
C GLU A 65 -10.45 9.91 -12.42
N ARG A 66 -11.11 8.79 -12.13
CA ARG A 66 -12.50 8.75 -11.63
C ARG A 66 -12.68 9.58 -10.35
N TYR A 67 -11.71 9.50 -9.45
CA TYR A 67 -11.75 10.20 -8.16
C TYR A 67 -11.00 11.53 -8.15
N ARG A 68 -10.47 11.97 -9.30
CA ARG A 68 -9.74 13.24 -9.47
C ARG A 68 -8.53 13.35 -8.54
N ILE A 69 -7.83 12.24 -8.36
CA ILE A 69 -6.61 12.16 -7.56
C ILE A 69 -5.41 12.43 -8.50
N PRO A 70 -4.57 13.44 -8.22
CA PRO A 70 -3.53 13.87 -9.15
C PRO A 70 -2.30 12.93 -9.21
N ALA A 71 -2.05 12.15 -8.16
CA ALA A 71 -0.95 11.20 -8.08
C ALA A 71 -1.27 10.07 -7.10
N SER A 72 -0.74 8.86 -7.33
CA SER A 72 -0.94 7.71 -6.43
C SER A 72 -0.17 7.79 -5.11
N TYR A 73 0.72 8.77 -4.96
CA TYR A 73 1.50 9.00 -3.74
C TYR A 73 1.85 10.49 -3.60
N SER A 74 2.20 10.90 -2.37
CA SER A 74 2.63 12.26 -2.07
C SER A 74 3.99 12.59 -2.69
N GLU A 75 4.18 13.85 -3.05
CA GLU A 75 5.50 14.36 -3.43
C GLU A 75 6.53 14.05 -2.34
N GLY A 76 7.73 13.64 -2.74
CA GLY A 76 8.83 13.32 -1.83
C GLY A 76 8.78 11.95 -1.15
N LEU A 77 7.71 11.15 -1.32
CA LEU A 77 7.59 9.85 -0.63
C LEU A 77 8.77 8.89 -0.91
N PHE A 78 9.42 9.03 -2.07
CA PHE A 78 10.51 8.16 -2.50
C PHE A 78 11.83 8.90 -2.69
N ASP A 79 11.93 10.12 -2.16
CA ASP A 79 13.18 10.87 -2.17
C ASP A 79 14.09 10.34 -1.06
N GLN A 80 15.35 10.05 -1.40
CA GLN A 80 16.32 9.38 -0.51
C GLN A 80 16.60 10.15 0.80
N SER A 81 16.24 11.44 0.88
CA SER A 81 16.40 12.29 2.06
C SER A 81 15.19 12.33 3.00
N ALA A 82 13.99 11.97 2.54
CA ALA A 82 12.77 12.04 3.36
C ALA A 82 12.63 10.84 4.33
N LEU A 83 13.34 9.74 4.05
CA LEU A 83 13.20 8.47 4.78
C LEU A 83 14.16 8.32 5.97
N ALA A 84 15.09 9.27 6.15
CA ALA A 84 16.09 9.26 7.23
C ALA A 84 15.79 10.27 8.36
N GLN A 85 14.68 11.02 8.29
CA GLN A 85 14.42 12.17 9.17
C GLN A 85 13.44 11.92 10.34
N HIS A 86 13.15 10.66 10.67
CA HIS A 86 12.30 10.32 11.83
C HIS A 86 12.99 9.36 12.81
N GLU A 87 14.29 9.59 13.09
CA GLU A 87 15.04 8.90 14.16
C GLU A 87 15.58 9.85 15.27
N GLU A 88 14.95 11.01 15.50
CA GLU A 88 15.25 11.88 16.66
C GLU A 88 14.08 12.03 17.64
#